data_AF-F7JUH9-F1
#
_entry.id   AF-F7JUH9-F1
#
_cell.length_a   1.000
_cell.length_b   1.000
_cell.length_c   1.000
_cell.angle_alpha   90.00
_cell.angle_beta   90.00
_cell.angle_gamma   90.00
#
_symmetry.space_group_name_H-M   'P 1'
#
loop_
_entity.id
_entity.type
_entity.pdbx_description
1 polymer ?
#
loop_
_entity_poly.entity_id
_entity_poly.type
_entity_poly.pdbx_seq_one_letter_code
_entity_poly.pdbx_strand_id
1 'polypeptide(L)'
;MSQSYTPEFKKKIVRLHIEEGRTYKSITAEYGVSKASISKWCAEFSEECHTKAQQNPDAPNDLELMKENLRLRKELEEAKRRISS
;
A
#
# COMPACT_ATOMS: atom_id res chain seq x y z
N MET A 1 -4.01 19.68 18.10
CA MET A 1 -5.07 18.70 17.77
C MET A 1 -4.41 17.52 17.07
N SER A 2 -4.25 16.39 17.74
CA SER A 2 -3.82 15.14 17.10
C SER A 2 -4.97 14.64 16.24
N GLN A 3 -4.90 14.82 14.92
CA GLN A 3 -5.85 14.15 14.03
C GLN A 3 -5.64 12.64 14.16
N SER A 4 -6.53 11.96 14.89
CA SER A 4 -6.50 10.52 15.03
C SER A 4 -7.22 9.90 13.82
N TYR A 5 -6.44 9.32 12.92
CA TYR A 5 -6.96 8.53 11.81
C TYR A 5 -7.30 7.12 12.29
N THR A 6 -8.44 6.57 11.85
CA THR A 6 -8.82 5.20 12.19
C THR A 6 -7.84 4.20 11.57
N PRO A 7 -7.63 3.02 12.19
CA PRO A 7 -6.77 1.98 11.63
C PRO A 7 -7.18 1.58 10.20
N GLU A 8 -8.49 1.50 9.92
CA GLU A 8 -8.99 1.17 8.59
C GLU A 8 -8.60 2.23 7.55
N PHE A 9 -8.69 3.51 7.93
CA PHE A 9 -8.28 4.59 7.06
C PHE A 9 -6.79 4.58 6.78
N LYS A 10 -5.95 4.38 7.81
CA LYS A 10 -4.49 4.25 7.63
C LYS A 10 -4.16 3.09 6.69
N LYS A 11 -4.79 1.93 6.89
CA LYS A 11 -4.59 0.74 6.05
C LYS A 11 -5.01 0.99 4.59
N LYS A 12 -6.12 1.71 4.37
CA LYS A 12 -6.53 2.14 3.02
C LYS A 12 -5.46 3.00 2.35
N ILE A 13 -4.92 3.98 3.06
CA ILE A 13 -3.89 4.89 2.54
C ILE A 13 -2.60 4.14 2.19
N VAL A 14 -2.17 3.20 3.02
CA VAL A 14 -1.00 2.34 2.73
C VAL A 14 -1.25 1.46 1.50
N ARG A 15 -2.43 0.83 1.38
CA ARG A 15 -2.79 0.04 0.19
C ARG A 15 -2.79 0.86 -1.09
N LEU A 16 -3.32 2.08 -1.07
CA LEU A 16 -3.28 2.98 -2.22
C LEU A 16 -1.84 3.22 -2.71
N HIS A 17 -0.88 3.33 -1.79
CA HIS A 17 0.52 3.51 -2.16
C HIS A 17 1.19 2.23 -2.64
N ILE A 18 1.04 1.12 -1.88
CA ILE A 18 1.80 -0.11 -2.12
C ILE A 18 1.15 -1.01 -3.18
N GLU A 19 -0.18 -1.17 -3.14
CA GLU A 19 -0.93 -2.08 -4.01
C GLU A 19 -1.35 -1.40 -5.32
N GLU A 20 -1.82 -0.16 -5.26
CA GLU A 20 -2.19 0.62 -6.45
C GLU A 20 -1.02 1.43 -7.03
N GLY A 21 0.10 1.54 -6.31
CA GLY A 21 1.28 2.26 -6.78
C GLY A 21 1.10 3.78 -6.85
N ARG A 22 0.10 4.33 -6.15
CA ARG A 22 -0.18 5.78 -6.19
C ARG A 22 0.94 6.58 -5.52
N THR A 23 1.21 7.77 -6.04
CA THR A 23 2.21 8.66 -5.46
C THR A 23 1.71 9.30 -4.16
N TYR A 24 2.62 9.66 -3.25
CA TYR A 24 2.26 10.44 -2.07
C TYR A 24 1.56 11.75 -2.40
N LYS A 25 1.93 12.39 -3.52
CA LYS A 25 1.32 13.65 -3.99
C LYS A 25 -0.16 13.46 -4.35
N SER A 26 -0.50 12.41 -5.10
CA SER A 26 -1.90 12.15 -5.46
C SER A 26 -2.75 11.78 -4.24
N ILE A 27 -2.20 10.97 -3.33
CA ILE A 27 -2.89 10.61 -2.08
C ILE A 27 -3.10 11.85 -1.19
N THR A 28 -2.10 12.71 -1.07
CA THR A 28 -2.20 13.97 -0.30
C THR A 28 -3.28 14.89 -0.88
N ALA A 29 -3.33 15.00 -2.21
CA ALA A 29 -4.32 15.84 -2.90
C ALA A 29 -5.76 15.29 -2.77
N GLU A 30 -5.94 13.97 -2.81
CA GLU A 30 -7.27 13.33 -2.74
C GLU A 30 -7.81 13.22 -1.31
N TYR A 31 -6.95 12.90 -0.33
CA TYR A 31 -7.37 12.59 1.04
C TYR A 31 -7.03 13.68 2.07
N GLY A 32 -6.30 14.73 1.67
CA GLY A 32 -5.86 15.80 2.58
C GLY A 32 -4.85 15.34 3.64
N VAL A 33 -4.23 14.18 3.45
CA VAL A 33 -3.28 13.60 4.40
C VAL A 33 -1.87 14.09 4.10
N SER A 34 -1.10 14.48 5.12
CA SER A 34 0.29 14.90 4.92
C SER A 34 1.19 13.75 4.44
N LYS A 35 2.19 14.06 3.60
CA LYS A 35 3.23 13.11 3.17
C LYS A 35 3.91 12.41 4.36
N ALA A 36 4.16 13.15 5.45
CA ALA A 36 4.79 12.60 6.65
C ALA A 36 3.90 11.53 7.32
N SER A 37 2.59 11.77 7.40
CA SER A 37 1.62 10.80 7.92
C SER A 37 1.58 9.54 7.06
N ILE A 38 1.54 9.68 5.73
CA ILE A 38 1.54 8.53 4.81
C ILE A 38 2.82 7.70 5.00
N SER A 39 3.98 8.37 5.01
CA SER A 39 5.28 7.71 5.21
C SER A 39 5.33 6.96 6.55
N LYS A 40 4.79 7.56 7.62
CA LYS A 40 4.73 6.93 8.94
C LYS A 40 3.89 5.65 8.90
N TRP A 41 2.70 5.71 8.30
CA TRP A 41 1.81 4.54 8.23
C TRP A 41 2.38 3.41 7.37
N CYS A 42 3.10 3.74 6.28
CA CYS A 42 3.81 2.74 5.49
C CYS A 42 4.89 2.03 6.32
N ALA A 43 5.63 2.77 7.15
CA ALA A 43 6.63 2.20 8.05
C ALA A 43 5.98 1.30 9.12
N GLU A 44 4.96 1.82 9.83
CA GLU A 44 4.20 1.06 10.83
C GLU A 44 3.62 -0.24 10.25
N PHE A 45 3.08 -0.19 9.02
CA PHE A 45 2.55 -1.36 8.33
C PHE A 45 3.63 -2.37 7.95
N SER A 46 4.79 -1.90 7.47
CA SER A 46 5.92 -2.76 7.14
C SER A 46 6.47 -3.49 8.37
N GLU A 47 6.57 -2.78 9.51
CA GLU A 47 6.98 -3.40 10.77
C GLU A 47 5.96 -4.41 11.26
N GLU A 48 4.66 -4.08 11.20
CA GLU A 48 3.59 -5.04 11.56
C GLU A 48 3.66 -6.31 10.72
N CYS A 49 3.86 -6.19 9.40
CA CYS A 49 4.00 -7.34 8.51
C CYS A 49 5.24 -8.16 8.85
N HIS A 50 6.37 -7.50 9.13
CA HIS A 50 7.61 -8.18 9.53
C HIS A 50 7.43 -8.95 10.85
N THR A 51 6.85 -8.33 11.87
CA THR A 51 6.57 -8.98 13.15
C THR A 51 5.61 -10.16 12.98
N LYS A 52 4.56 -10.03 12.16
CA LYS A 52 3.64 -11.14 11.86
C LYS A 52 4.35 -12.30 11.16
N ALA A 53 5.22 -12.01 10.19
CA ALA A 53 6.01 -13.04 9.50
C ALA A 53 6.98 -13.75 10.45
N GLN A 54 7.56 -13.04 11.43
CA GLN A 54 8.41 -13.66 12.47
C GLN A 54 7.61 -14.58 13.40
N GLN A 55 6.36 -14.23 13.72
CA GLN A 55 5.50 -15.04 14.59
C GLN A 55 4.88 -16.24 13.87
N ASN A 56 4.61 -16.10 12.56
CA ASN A 56 4.08 -17.17 11.74
C ASN A 56 4.72 -17.13 10.34
N PRO A 57 5.84 -17.84 10.14
CA PRO A 57 6.58 -17.82 8.87
C PRO A 57 5.82 -18.50 7.72
N ASP A 58 4.86 -19.37 8.02
CA ASP A 58 3.97 -19.99 7.03
C ASP A 58 2.79 -19.09 6.64
N ALA A 59 2.53 -18.00 7.38
CA ALA A 59 1.50 -17.05 7.01
C ALA A 59 1.94 -16.19 5.82
N PRO A 60 1.03 -15.90 4.88
CA PRO A 60 1.33 -15.01 3.77
C PRO A 60 1.67 -13.60 4.29
N ASN A 61 2.80 -13.07 3.87
CA ASN A 61 3.20 -11.71 4.19
C ASN A 61 2.36 -10.71 3.38
N ASP A 62 1.45 -10.02 4.05
CA ASP A 62 0.56 -8.99 3.46
C ASP A 62 1.34 -7.96 2.62
N LEU A 63 2.54 -7.57 3.05
CA LEU A 63 3.37 -6.60 2.32
C LEU A 63 3.89 -7.16 0.98
N GLU A 64 4.32 -8.42 0.98
CA GLU A 64 4.76 -9.11 -0.24
C GLU A 64 3.59 -9.28 -1.21
N LEU A 65 2.44 -9.72 -0.69
CA LEU A 65 1.21 -9.85 -1.48
C LEU A 65 0.79 -8.54 -2.14
N MET A 66 0.83 -7.41 -1.43
CA MET A 66 0.49 -6.10 -2.00
C MET A 66 1.45 -5.69 -3.11
N LYS A 67 2.76 -5.90 -2.93
CA LYS A 67 3.77 -5.61 -3.96
C LYS A 67 3.58 -6.48 -5.20
N GLU A 68 3.26 -7.76 -5.00
CA GLU A 68 2.99 -8.68 -6.09
C GLU A 68 1.72 -8.28 -6.86
N ASN A 69 0.67 -7.86 -6.14
CA ASN A 69 -0.55 -7.34 -6.77
C ASN A 69 -0.26 -6.12 -7.65
N LEU A 70 0.61 -5.20 -7.20
CA LEU A 70 1.04 -4.06 -8.00
C LEU A 70 1.77 -4.50 -9.28
N ARG A 71 2.66 -5.50 -9.20
CA ARG A 71 3.35 -6.04 -10.37
C ARG A 71 2.36 -6.63 -11.36
N LEU A 72 1.48 -7.51 -10.89
CA LEU A 72 0.44 -8.16 -11.70
C LEU A 72 -0.49 -7.13 -12.37
N ARG A 73 -0.87 -6.05 -11.68
CA ARG A 73 -1.67 -4.97 -12.27
C ARG A 73 -0.96 -4.29 -13.45
N LYS A 74 0.34 -4.05 -13.34
CA LYS A 74 1.15 -3.48 -14.43
C LYS A 74 1.26 -4.44 -15.61
N GLU A 75 1.54 -5.72 -15.35
CA GLU A 75 1.61 -6.76 -16.38
C GLU A 75 0.27 -6.92 -17.11
N LEU A 76 -0.85 -6.89 -16.37
CA LEU A 76 -2.19 -6.92 -16.95
C LEU A 76 -2.48 -5.68 -17.81
N GLU A 77 -2.06 -4.49 -17.39
CA GLU A 77 -2.23 -3.28 -18.20
C GLU A 77 -1.43 -3.38 -19.50
N GLU A 78 -0.19 -3.86 -19.43
CA GLU A 78 0.65 -4.05 -20.62
C GLU A 78 0.07 -5.12 -21.57
N ALA A 79 -0.36 -6.27 -21.05
CA ALA A 79 -0.99 -7.32 -21.83
C ALA A 79 -2.26 -6.82 -22.53
N LYS A 80 -3.11 -6.04 -21.82
CA LYS A 80 -4.30 -5.42 -22.40
C LYS A 80 -3.96 -4.43 -23.51
N ARG A 81 -2.92 -3.61 -23.34
CA ARG A 81 -2.43 -2.69 -24.38
C ARG A 81 -1.94 -3.45 -25.62
N ARG A 82 -1.24 -4.57 -25.44
CA ARG A 82 -0.76 -5.42 -26.55
C ARG A 82 -1.91 -6.09 -27.32
N ILE A 83 -2.98 -6.51 -26.63
CA ILE A 83 -4.16 -7.11 -27.27
C ILE A 83 -5.02 -6.07 -27.99
N SER A 84 -5.02 -4.83 -27.50
CA SER A 84 -5.82 -3.73 -28.07
C SER A 84 -5.10 -2.93 -29.17
N SER A 85 -3.84 -3.28 -29.48
CA SER A 85 -3.01 -2.68 -30.52
C SER A 85 -2.88 -3.60 -31.72
#